data_AF-A0A849WRX1-F1
#
_entry.id   AF-A0A849WRX1-F1
#
_cell.length_a   1.000
_cell.length_b   1.000
_cell.length_c   1.000
_cell.angle_alpha   90.00
_cell.angle_beta   90.00
_cell.angle_gamma   90.00
#
_symmetry.space_group_name_H-M   'P 1'
#
loop_
_entity.id
_entity.type
_entity.pdbx_description
1 polymer ?
#
loop_
_entity_poly.entity_id
_entity_poly.type
_entity_poly.pdbx_seq_one_letter_code
_entity_poly.pdbx_strand_id
1 'polypeptide(L)'
;MSARYFKDNRSDVLDKETILSSLAQIGSKKVFIAGTDDKLLPASILEKDSHLGKFDFNQIEDASHFVTIDQPVMVAKIIETKLLQG
;
A
#
# COMPACT_ATOMS: atom_id res chain seq x y z
N MET A 1 17.04 2.78 28.49
CA MET A 1 16.66 3.69 27.38
C MET A 1 15.46 3.22 26.54
N SER A 2 14.68 2.20 26.95
CA SER A 2 13.60 1.66 26.10
C SER A 2 12.22 2.27 26.37
N ALA A 3 11.83 2.53 27.62
CA ALA A 3 10.46 2.92 27.95
C ALA A 3 10.06 4.35 27.50
N ARG A 4 11.04 5.26 27.32
CA ARG A 4 10.80 6.63 26.84
C ARG A 4 10.52 6.66 25.34
N TYR A 5 11.35 5.97 24.54
CA TYR A 5 11.14 5.79 23.10
C TYR A 5 9.80 5.13 22.74
N PHE A 6 9.35 4.14 23.52
CA PHE A 6 8.04 3.51 23.31
C PHE A 6 6.85 4.44 23.60
N LYS A 7 7.01 5.41 24.51
CA LYS A 7 5.97 6.42 24.81
C LYS A 7 5.95 7.53 23.78
N ASP A 8 7.11 7.97 23.32
CA ASP A 8 7.21 9.06 22.34
C ASP A 8 6.75 8.60 20.95
N ASN A 9 6.96 7.34 20.57
CA ASN A 9 6.44 6.78 19.31
C ASN A 9 4.95 6.42 19.35
N ARG A 10 4.27 6.48 20.50
CA ARG A 10 2.85 6.13 20.58
C ARG A 10 1.96 7.14 19.86
N SER A 11 2.30 8.43 19.89
CA SER A 11 1.57 9.44 19.11
C SER A 11 1.71 9.17 17.62
N ASP A 12 2.92 8.84 17.17
CA ASP A 12 3.20 8.55 15.76
C ASP A 12 2.48 7.28 15.28
N VAL A 13 2.32 6.28 16.15
CA VAL A 13 1.54 5.08 15.85
C VAL A 13 0.06 5.43 15.72
N LEU A 14 -0.50 6.20 16.65
CA LEU A 14 -1.90 6.62 16.62
C LEU A 14 -2.22 7.49 15.39
N ASP A 15 -1.32 8.40 15.02
CA ASP A 15 -1.48 9.23 13.82
C ASP A 15 -1.44 8.37 12.56
N LYS A 16 -0.56 7.37 12.51
CA LYS A 16 -0.44 6.43 11.38
C LYS A 16 -1.60 5.44 11.26
N GLU A 17 -2.27 5.09 12.36
CA GLU A 17 -3.50 4.28 12.36
C GLU A 17 -4.64 4.94 11.57
N THR A 18 -4.64 6.27 11.48
CA THR A 18 -5.72 7.02 10.80
C THR A 18 -5.44 7.33 9.32
N ILE A 19 -4.20 7.13 8.84
CA ILE A 19 -3.78 7.53 7.49
C ILE A 19 -4.66 6.91 6.41
N LEU A 20 -4.93 5.60 6.48
CA LEU A 20 -5.76 4.92 5.48
C LEU A 20 -7.19 5.49 5.47
N SER A 21 -7.76 5.75 6.65
CA SER A 21 -9.06 6.38 6.80
C SER A 21 -9.11 7.79 6.22
N SER A 22 -8.05 8.58 6.38
CA SER A 22 -7.92 9.90 5.77
C SER A 22 -7.78 9.82 4.24
N LEU A 23 -6.95 8.91 3.73
CA LEU A 23 -6.77 8.69 2.29
C LEU A 23 -8.07 8.21 1.61
N ALA A 24 -8.89 7.44 2.34
CA ALA A 24 -10.20 6.99 1.88
C ALA A 24 -11.22 8.13 1.67
N GLN A 25 -11.03 9.30 2.31
CA GLN A 25 -11.89 10.48 2.10
C GLN A 25 -11.52 11.27 0.84
N ILE A 26 -10.32 11.04 0.29
CA ILE A 26 -9.88 11.71 -0.92
C ILE A 26 -10.60 11.08 -2.12
N GLY A 27 -11.40 11.86 -2.85
CA GLY A 27 -12.20 11.39 -3.99
C GLY A 27 -11.41 11.08 -5.27
N SER A 28 -10.09 11.03 -5.22
CA SER A 28 -9.26 10.65 -6.36
C SER A 28 -9.18 9.14 -6.52
N LYS A 29 -8.98 8.69 -7.77
CA LYS A 29 -8.59 7.31 -8.06
C LYS A 29 -7.25 7.01 -7.39
N LYS A 30 -7.15 5.84 -6.76
CA LYS A 30 -5.95 5.37 -6.10
C LYS A 30 -5.81 3.88 -6.38
N VAL A 31 -4.60 3.44 -6.70
CA VAL A 31 -4.27 2.03 -6.91
C VAL A 31 -3.29 1.58 -5.85
N PHE A 32 -3.41 0.34 -5.42
CA PHE A 32 -2.43 -0.34 -4.59
C PHE A 32 -1.85 -1.50 -5.41
N ILE A 33 -0.53 -1.60 -5.50
CA ILE A 33 0.15 -2.62 -6.31
C ILE A 33 1.05 -3.44 -5.39
N ALA A 34 0.81 -4.75 -5.32
CA ALA A 34 1.58 -5.69 -4.53
C ALA A 34 2.18 -6.79 -5.40
N GLY A 35 3.36 -7.29 -5.04
CA GLY A 35 3.90 -8.51 -5.60
C GLY A 35 3.33 -9.75 -4.90
N THR A 36 3.10 -10.84 -5.64
CA THR A 36 2.62 -12.11 -5.05
C THR A 36 3.64 -12.77 -4.13
N ASP A 37 4.92 -12.47 -4.34
CA ASP A 37 6.05 -13.08 -3.65
C ASP A 37 6.64 -12.14 -2.58
N ASP A 38 5.85 -11.18 -2.09
CA ASP A 38 6.24 -10.34 -0.96
C ASP A 38 6.37 -11.20 0.31
N LYS A 39 7.59 -11.29 0.83
CA LYS A 39 7.92 -12.05 2.05
C LYS A 39 8.02 -11.17 3.29
N LEU A 40 7.89 -9.85 3.13
CA LEU A 40 7.88 -8.88 4.23
C LEU A 40 6.47 -8.70 4.77
N LEU A 41 5.48 -8.62 3.89
CA LEU A 41 4.09 -8.40 4.24
C LEU A 41 3.17 -9.41 3.54
N PRO A 42 2.34 -10.16 4.29
CA PRO A 42 1.36 -11.06 3.70
C PRO A 42 0.38 -10.32 2.79
N ALA A 43 0.14 -10.86 1.59
CA ALA A 43 -0.80 -10.32 0.62
C ALA A 43 -2.19 -10.02 1.20
N SER A 44 -2.70 -10.86 2.11
CA SER A 44 -4.00 -10.68 2.75
C SER A 44 -4.08 -9.44 3.67
N ILE A 45 -2.95 -9.04 4.27
CA ILE A 45 -2.87 -7.82 5.07
C ILE A 45 -2.85 -6.60 4.14
N LEU A 46 -2.05 -6.67 3.06
CA LEU A 46 -1.97 -5.60 2.06
C LEU A 46 -3.32 -5.34 1.37
N GLU A 47 -4.05 -6.41 1.03
CA GLU A 47 -5.39 -6.31 0.46
C GLU A 47 -6.37 -5.63 1.43
N LYS A 48 -6.34 -6.02 2.71
CA LYS A 48 -7.17 -5.40 3.75
C LYS A 48 -6.87 -3.90 3.90
N ASP A 49 -5.58 -3.53 3.95
CA ASP A 49 -5.16 -2.13 4.09
C ASP A 49 -5.54 -1.30 2.85
N SER A 50 -5.40 -1.89 1.66
CA SER A 50 -5.87 -1.32 0.39
C SER A 50 -7.37 -1.01 0.45
N HIS A 51 -8.19 -1.94 0.95
CA HIS A 51 -9.63 -1.72 1.11
C HIS A 51 -9.97 -0.64 2.13
N LEU A 52 -9.27 -0.59 3.27
CA LEU A 52 -9.46 0.47 4.27
C LEU A 52 -9.20 1.86 3.69
N GLY A 53 -8.21 2.00 2.81
CA GLY A 53 -7.89 3.25 2.11
C GLY A 53 -8.68 3.52 0.83
N LYS A 54 -9.63 2.65 0.45
CA LYS A 54 -10.36 2.68 -0.84
C LYS A 54 -9.43 2.74 -2.05
N PHE A 55 -8.38 1.95 -2.04
CA PHE A 55 -7.52 1.73 -3.19
C PHE A 55 -8.03 0.55 -4.02
N ASP A 56 -7.85 0.61 -5.34
CA ASP A 56 -8.02 -0.54 -6.24
C ASP A 56 -6.79 -1.46 -6.10
N PHE A 57 -7.00 -2.65 -5.52
CA PHE A 57 -5.93 -3.59 -5.22
C PHE A 57 -5.55 -4.41 -6.45
N ASN A 58 -4.26 -4.41 -6.81
CA ASN A 58 -3.72 -5.14 -7.95
C ASN A 58 -2.51 -5.95 -7.51
N GLN A 59 -2.47 -7.22 -7.91
CA GLN A 59 -1.34 -8.11 -7.67
C GLN A 59 -0.58 -8.39 -8.96
N ILE A 60 0.73 -8.47 -8.86
CA ILE A 60 1.63 -8.83 -9.97
C ILE A 60 2.38 -10.11 -9.58
N GLU A 61 2.26 -11.11 -10.45
CA GLU A 61 3.00 -12.37 -10.33
C GLU A 61 4.51 -12.13 -10.53
N ASP A 62 5.34 -13.03 -10.00
CA ASP A 62 6.81 -12.97 -10.11
C ASP A 62 7.40 -11.62 -9.63
N ALA A 63 6.81 -11.04 -8.58
CA ALA A 63 7.29 -9.82 -7.95
C ALA A 63 7.25 -9.95 -6.42
N SER A 64 8.26 -9.41 -5.76
CA SER A 64 8.34 -9.34 -4.30
C SER A 64 7.97 -7.93 -3.82
N HIS A 65 8.54 -7.50 -2.69
CA HIS A 65 8.27 -6.21 -2.08
C HIS A 65 8.59 -5.02 -2.99
N PHE A 66 9.66 -5.12 -3.79
CA PHE A 66 10.09 -4.07 -4.71
C PHE A 66 9.47 -4.27 -6.10
N VAL A 67 8.14 -4.31 -6.16
CA VAL A 67 7.36 -4.60 -7.38
C VAL A 67 7.70 -3.70 -8.57
N THR A 68 8.11 -2.44 -8.32
CA THR A 68 8.55 -1.49 -9.36
C THR A 68 9.89 -1.84 -9.99
N ILE A 69 10.73 -2.61 -9.30
CA ILE A 69 12.02 -3.10 -9.78
C ILE A 69 11.86 -4.47 -10.42
N ASP A 70 11.07 -5.35 -9.80
CA ASP A 70 10.87 -6.71 -10.29
C ASP A 70 10.04 -6.75 -11.59
N GLN A 71 8.97 -5.94 -11.66
CA GLN A 71 8.01 -5.94 -12.76
C GLN A 71 7.67 -4.52 -13.25
N PRO A 72 8.66 -3.70 -13.66
CA PRO A 72 8.46 -2.28 -13.98
C PRO A 72 7.42 -2.05 -15.08
N VAL A 73 7.40 -2.92 -16.10
CA VAL A 73 6.47 -2.82 -17.24
C VAL A 73 5.02 -3.06 -16.81
N MET A 74 4.80 -4.06 -15.95
CA MET A 74 3.46 -4.37 -15.46
C MET A 74 2.93 -3.28 -14.53
N VAL A 75 3.80 -2.73 -13.67
CA VAL A 75 3.46 -1.57 -12.83
C VAL A 75 3.05 -0.37 -13.70
N ALA A 76 3.86 -0.02 -14.71
CA ALA A 76 3.56 1.08 -15.62
C ALA A 76 2.21 0.89 -16.33
N LYS A 77 1.96 -0.33 -16.83
CA LYS A 77 0.70 -0.68 -17.49
C LYS A 77 -0.52 -0.50 -16.58
N ILE A 78 -0.42 -0.90 -15.30
CA ILE A 78 -1.49 -0.69 -14.31
C ILE A 78 -1.74 0.81 -14.11
N ILE A 79 -0.68 1.60 -13.93
CA ILE A 79 -0.80 3.06 -13.76
C ILE A 79 -1.49 3.69 -14.98
N GLU A 80 -1.03 3.38 -16.19
CA GLU A 80 -1.60 3.90 -17.43
C GLU A 80 -3.10 3.54 -17.54
N THR A 81 -3.42 2.27 -17.34
CA THR A 81 -4.78 1.75 -17.52
C THR A 81 -5.76 2.27 -16.46
N LYS A 82 -5.33 2.34 -15.19
CA LYS A 82 -6.23 2.63 -14.06
C LYS A 82 -6.29 4.12 -13.70
N LEU A 83 -5.21 4.87 -13.94
CA LEU A 83 -5.11 6.27 -13.53
C LEU A 83 -5.12 7.25 -14.70
N LEU A 84 -4.59 6.90 -15.87
CA LEU A 84 -4.44 7.83 -17.00
C LEU A 84 -5.50 7.66 -18.09
N GLN A 85 -6.00 6.44 -18.30
CA GLN A 85 -6.89 6.10 -19.41
C GLN A 85 -8.38 5.97 -19.03
N GLY A 86 -8.79 6.40 -17.83
CA GLY A 86 -10.18 6.26 -17.38
C GLY A 86 -10.77 7.49 -16.73
#